data_AF-A0A4Q2KVK5-F1
#
_entry.id   AF-A0A4Q2KVK5-F1
#
_cell.length_a   1.000
_cell.length_b   1.000
_cell.length_c   1.000
_cell.angle_alpha   90.00
_cell.angle_beta   90.00
_cell.angle_gamma   90.00
#
_symmetry.space_group_name_H-M   'P 1'
#
loop_
_entity.id
_entity.type
_entity.pdbx_description
1 polymer ?
#
loop_
_entity_poly.entity_id
_entity_poly.type
_entity_poly.pdbx_seq_one_letter_code
_entity_poly.pdbx_strand_id
1 'polypeptide(L)' 'YYDSNTKKMFYCKETNSYTSANSTYFEPFDNKELLNRLNNLQGFKAEIIYNDFNAGKESISFDVKKYKLLVAVGKEYNW' A
#
# COMPACT_ATOMS: atom_id res chain seq x y z
N TYR A 1 4.13 -24.48 -0.16
CA TYR A 1 4.96 -25.56 0.41
C TYR A 1 5.62 -25.05 1.69
N TYR A 2 5.61 -25.84 2.76
CA TYR A 2 6.36 -25.52 3.97
C TYR A 2 7.54 -26.47 4.08
N ASP A 3 8.75 -25.92 4.11
CA ASP A 3 9.97 -26.69 4.35
C ASP A 3 10.21 -26.80 5.85
N SER A 4 10.02 -28.00 6.40
CA SER A 4 10.19 -28.26 7.83
C SER A 4 11.63 -28.22 8.31
N ASN A 5 12.62 -28.36 7.42
CA ASN A 5 14.04 -28.35 7.76
C ASN A 5 14.54 -26.91 7.91
N THR A 6 14.21 -26.05 6.95
CA THR A 6 14.59 -24.63 6.96
C THR A 6 13.59 -23.74 7.69
N LYS A 7 12.43 -24.27 8.07
CA LYS A 7 11.29 -23.56 8.66
C LYS A 7 10.77 -22.42 7.78
N LYS A 8 10.90 -22.55 6.46
CA LYS A 8 10.49 -21.54 5.48
C LYS A 8 9.20 -21.94 4.77
N MET A 9 8.31 -20.98 4.61
CA MET A 9 7.16 -21.09 3.71
C MET A 9 7.60 -20.73 2.29
N PHE A 10 6.95 -21.33 1.30
CA PHE A 10 7.15 -21.04 -0.12
C PHE A 10 5.80 -21.00 -0.83
N TYR A 11 5.62 -20.08 -1.77
CA TYR A 11 4.44 -20.05 -2.63
C TYR A 11 4.80 -20.44 -4.06
N CYS A 12 3.79 -20.97 -4.76
CA CYS A 12 3.92 -21.37 -6.15
C CYS A 12 3.75 -20.13 -7.04
N LYS A 13 4.70 -19.88 -7.93
CA LYS A 13 4.66 -18.76 -8.88
C LYS A 13 3.67 -19.00 -10.01
N GLU A 14 3.65 -20.22 -10.51
CA GLU A 14 2.95 -20.59 -11.73
C GLU A 14 2.39 -22.00 -11.57
N THR A 15 1.08 -22.14 -11.78
CA THR A 15 0.45 -23.46 -11.89
C THR A 15 0.78 -24.01 -13.27
N ASN A 16 1.63 -25.02 -13.32
CA ASN A 16 1.86 -25.79 -14.52
C ASN A 16 1.17 -27.16 -14.42
N SER A 17 0.96 -27.79 -15.57
CA SER A 17 0.38 -29.13 -15.69
C SER A 17 1.42 -30.26 -15.53
N TYR A 18 2.66 -29.94 -15.13
CA TYR A 18 3.70 -30.95 -14.95
C TYR A 18 3.50 -31.68 -13.63
N THR A 19 3.70 -32.99 -13.65
CA THR A 19 3.48 -33.88 -12.51
C THR A 19 4.64 -33.90 -11.50
N SER A 20 5.76 -33.25 -11.82
CA SER A 20 6.97 -33.21 -10.99
C SER A 20 7.17 -31.84 -10.35
N ALA A 21 7.33 -31.82 -9.03
CA ALA A 21 7.70 -30.62 -8.29
C ALA A 21 9.10 -30.15 -8.71
N ASN A 22 9.22 -28.90 -9.18
CA ASN A 22 10.50 -28.24 -9.45
C ASN A 22 10.64 -27.04 -8.52
N SER A 23 11.80 -26.91 -7.87
CA SER A 23 12.11 -25.81 -6.96
C SER A 23 12.07 -24.43 -7.63
N THR A 24 12.25 -24.35 -8.95
CA THR A 24 12.15 -23.09 -9.71
C THR A 24 10.75 -22.49 -9.74
N TYR A 25 9.70 -23.31 -9.52
CA TYR A 25 8.31 -22.84 -9.47
C TYR A 25 7.90 -22.29 -8.11
N PHE A 26 8.80 -22.32 -7.13
CA PHE A 26 8.53 -21.85 -5.78
C PHE A 26 9.46 -20.72 -5.40
N GLU A 27 8.93 -19.71 -4.71
CA GLU A 27 9.76 -18.73 -4.02
C GLU A 27 9.49 -18.68 -2.53
N PRO A 28 10.53 -18.35 -1.73
CA PRO A 28 10.38 -18.22 -0.30
C PRO A 28 9.40 -17.09 0.03
N PHE A 29 8.52 -17.38 0.97
CA PHE A 29 7.71 -16.38 1.66
C PHE A 29 8.65 -15.54 2.52
N ASP A 30 8.97 -14.31 2.09
CA ASP A 30 9.79 -13.38 2.88
C ASP A 30 8.90 -12.60 3.86
N ASN A 31 8.93 -13.02 5.12
CA ASN A 31 8.19 -12.36 6.20
C ASN A 31 8.61 -10.90 6.39
N LYS A 32 9.85 -10.52 6.06
CA LYS A 32 10.28 -9.11 6.12
C LYS A 32 9.63 -8.29 5.01
N GLU A 33 9.55 -8.85 3.81
CA GLU A 33 8.86 -8.22 2.69
C GLU A 33 7.36 -8.04 2.99
N LEU A 34 6.71 -9.05 3.56
CA LEU A 34 5.30 -8.98 3.97
C LEU A 34 5.07 -7.96 5.08
N LEU A 35 5.91 -7.96 6.12
CA LEU A 35 5.83 -6.97 7.19
C LEU A 35 6.04 -5.56 6.63
N ASN A 36 6.96 -5.39 5.69
CA ASN A 36 7.17 -4.11 5.02
C ASN A 36 5.95 -3.68 4.18
N ARG A 37 5.32 -4.61 3.45
CA ARG A 37 4.07 -4.35 2.70
C ARG A 37 2.92 -3.98 3.65
N LEU A 38 2.77 -4.69 4.78
CA LEU A 38 1.76 -4.40 5.82
C LEU A 38 1.98 -3.04 6.49
N ASN A 39 3.21 -2.73 6.87
CA ASN A 39 3.58 -1.42 7.43
C ASN A 39 3.30 -0.29 6.41
N ASN A 40 3.54 -0.55 5.12
CA ASN A 40 3.20 0.39 4.06
C ASN A 40 1.68 0.54 3.83
N LEU A 41 0.87 -0.48 4.13
CA LEU A 41 -0.59 -0.44 4.06
C LEU A 41 -1.23 0.31 5.23
N GLN A 42 -0.63 0.24 6.43
CA GLN A 42 -1.16 0.90 7.64
C GLN A 42 -0.88 2.42 7.70
N GLY A 43 -0.07 2.96 6.80
CA GLY A 43 0.33 4.36 6.81
C GLY A 43 -0.64 5.31 6.10
N PHE A 44 -1.88 5.44 6.57
CA PHE A 44 -2.75 6.53 6.11
C PHE A 44 -2.54 7.76 7.00
N LYS A 45 -1.93 8.81 6.44
CA LYS A 45 -1.81 10.11 7.12
C LYS A 45 -2.99 10.99 6.68
N ALA A 46 -3.95 11.19 7.58
CA ALA A 46 -4.97 12.21 7.42
C ALA A 46 -4.38 13.56 7.86
N GLU A 47 -4.46 14.56 6.99
CA GLU A 47 -4.05 15.94 7.28
C GLU A 47 -5.25 16.84 7.01
N ILE A 48 -5.70 17.58 8.02
CA ILE A 48 -6.78 18.56 7.89
C ILE A 48 -6.14 19.90 7.56
N ILE A 49 -6.43 20.43 6.38
CA ILE A 49 -5.98 21.75 5.95
C ILE A 49 -7.15 22.72 6.13
N TYR A 50 -6.99 23.65 7.07
CA TYR A 50 -7.93 24.75 7.25
C TYR A 50 -7.55 25.88 6.30
N ASN A 51 -8.46 26.25 5.40
CA ASN A 51 -8.27 27.42 4.56
C ASN A 51 -9.04 28.60 5.15
N ASP A 52 -8.32 29.69 5.43
CA ASP A 52 -8.92 30.94 5.86
C ASP A 52 -9.36 31.73 4.62
N PHE A 53 -10.64 31.61 4.27
CA PHE A 53 -11.22 32.27 3.09
C PHE A 53 -11.35 33.79 3.26
N ASN A 54 -10.97 34.37 4.41
CA ASN A 54 -11.05 35.81 4.66
C ASN A 54 -10.09 36.65 3.80
N ALA A 55 -9.13 36.03 3.09
CA ALA A 55 -8.13 36.71 2.28
C ALA A 55 -8.42 36.72 0.75
N GLY A 56 -9.62 36.35 0.30
CA GLY A 56 -9.95 36.31 -1.14
C GLY A 56 -9.21 35.21 -1.92
N LYS A 57 -8.74 34.18 -1.23
CA LYS A 57 -8.09 33.02 -1.85
C LYS A 57 -9.13 31.94 -2.14
N GLU A 58 -9.43 31.75 -3.42
CA GLU A 58 -10.40 30.75 -3.92
C GLU A 58 -9.76 29.37 -4.16
N SER A 59 -8.44 29.24 -4.00
CA SER A 59 -7.70 28.02 -4.35
C SER A 59 -6.97 27.42 -3.14
N ILE A 60 -6.98 26.08 -3.07
CA ILE A 60 -6.13 25.29 -2.16
C ILE A 60 -5.04 24.61 -2.98
N SER A 61 -3.77 24.80 -2.59
CA SER A 61 -2.63 24.16 -3.25
C SER A 61 -2.11 23.01 -2.40
N PHE A 62 -1.85 21.86 -3.03
CA PHE A 62 -1.30 20.67 -2.38
C PHE A 62 -0.02 20.23 -3.11
N ASP A 63 1.03 19.86 -2.35
CA ASP A 63 2.15 19.11 -2.93
C ASP A 63 1.76 17.64 -3.05
N VAL A 64 1.33 17.24 -4.25
CA VAL A 64 0.87 15.87 -4.54
C VAL A 64 1.96 14.82 -4.34
N LYS A 65 3.26 15.18 -4.36
CA LYS A 65 4.35 14.23 -4.13
C LYS A 65 4.46 13.78 -2.67
N LYS A 66 3.86 14.54 -1.74
CA LYS A 66 3.82 14.22 -0.30
C LYS A 66 2.85 13.07 0.02
N TYR A 67 1.85 12.81 -0.83
CA TYR A 67 0.75 11.90 -0.51
C TYR A 67 0.71 10.71 -1.46
N LYS A 68 0.58 9.50 -0.91
CA LYS A 68 0.31 8.28 -1.72
C LYS A 68 -1.14 8.25 -2.23
N LEU A 69 -2.07 8.87 -1.50
CA LEU A 69 -3.48 9.05 -1.83
C LEU A 69 -3.94 10.38 -1.23
N LEU A 70 -4.59 11.23 -2.04
CA LEU A 70 -5.14 12.52 -1.61
C LEU A 70 -6.66 12.49 -1.78
N VAL A 71 -7.39 12.82 -0.71
CA VAL A 71 -8.85 12.99 -0.72
C VAL A 71 -9.16 14.37 -0.14
N ALA A 72 -9.79 15.24 -0.93
CA ALA A 72 -10.22 16.56 -0.50
C ALA A 72 -11.74 16.56 -0.28
N VAL A 73 -12.18 16.96 0.92
CA VAL A 73 -13.61 17.06 1.28
C VAL A 73 -13.89 18.50 1.65
N GLY A 74 -14.69 19.19 0.84
CA GLY A 74 -15.19 20.53 1.10
C GLY A 74 -16.64 20.51 1.57
N LYS A 75 -17.03 21.51 2.35
CA LYS A 75 -18.43 21.81 2.64
C LYS A 75 -18.81 23.08 1.90
N GLU A 76 -19.80 22.99 1.02
CA GLU A 76 -20.38 24.15 0.37
C GLU A 76 -21.20 24.94 1.39
N TYR A 77 -20.98 26.25 1.45
CA TYR A 77 -21.82 27.17 2.21
C TYR A 77 -22.67 27.92 1.21
N ASN A 78 -23.96 27.60 1.16
CA ASN A 78 -24.95 28.40 0.44
C ASN A 78 -25.09 29.74 1.18
N TRP A 79 -24.68 30.81 0.53
CA TRP A 79 -24.89 32.19 0.98
C TRP A 79 -26.17 32.76 0.35
#